data_AF-A0A1V4GZX4-F1
#
_entry.id   AF-A0A1V4GZX4-F1
#
_cell.length_a   1.000
_cell.length_b   1.000
_cell.length_c   1.000
_cell.angle_alpha   90.00
_cell.angle_beta   90.00
_cell.angle_gamma   90.00
#
_symmetry.space_group_name_H-M   'P 1'
#
loop_
_entity.id
_entity.type
_entity.pdbx_description
1 polymer ?
#
loop_
_entity_poly.entity_id
_entity_poly.type
_entity_poly.pdbx_seq_one_letter_code
_entity_poly.pdbx_strand_id
1 'polypeptide(L)'
;MIFRGFLWRATLDAFQSERMALVVSSGLFALAHYQLDMSALVFYFISGWILLSARLTGGTLAFSIFLHFLHNFALTLETFVMMTQ
;
A
#
# COMPACT_ATOMS: atom_id res chain seq x y z
N MET A 1 7.13 6.54 -0.85
CA MET A 1 8.59 6.31 -0.75
C MET A 1 8.99 5.52 0.50
N ILE A 2 8.47 5.84 1.68
CA ILE A 2 8.83 5.17 2.95
C ILE A 2 8.46 3.68 2.96
N PHE A 3 7.17 3.34 2.93
CA PHE A 3 6.70 1.94 3.01
C PHE A 3 7.18 1.08 1.83
N ARG A 4 7.03 1.61 0.62
CA ARG A 4 7.28 0.87 -0.62
C ARG A 4 8.73 0.90 -1.07
N GLY A 5 9.61 1.65 -0.40
CA GLY A 5 11.01 1.81 -0.76
C GLY A 5 11.90 1.35 0.38
N PHE A 6 12.06 2.20 1.40
CA PHE A 6 12.90 1.95 2.56
C PHE A 6 12.42 0.75 3.38
N LEU A 7 11.15 0.73 3.78
CA LEU A 7 10.63 -0.30 4.66
C LEU A 7 10.68 -1.68 4.00
N TRP A 8 10.21 -1.81 2.75
CA TRP A 8 10.35 -3.05 1.98
C TRP A 8 11.79 -3.56 1.94
N ARG A 9 12.76 -2.66 1.67
CA ARG A 9 14.15 -3.07 1.51
C ARG A 9 14.76 -3.48 2.84
N ALA A 10 14.46 -2.75 3.91
CA ALA A 10 14.86 -3.10 5.27
C ALA A 10 14.28 -4.45 5.72
N THR A 11 13.00 -4.74 5.43
CA THR A 11 12.44 -6.07 5.75
C THR A 11 13.01 -7.16 4.86
N LEU A 12 13.27 -6.90 3.58
CA LEU A 12 13.93 -7.87 2.71
C LEU A 12 15.34 -8.20 3.22
N ASP A 13 16.11 -7.19 3.60
CA ASP A 13 17.46 -7.36 4.12
C ASP A 13 17.47 -8.09 5.48
N ALA A 14 16.47 -7.84 6.33
CA ALA A 14 16.37 -8.48 7.64
C ALA A 14 15.93 -9.95 7.56
N PHE A 15 14.96 -10.27 6.69
CA PHE A 15 14.33 -11.60 6.64
C PHE A 15 14.87 -12.49 5.50
N GLN A 16 15.59 -11.92 4.54
CA GLN A 16 16.11 -12.61 3.35
C GLN A 16 15.02 -13.40 2.60
N SER A 17 13.78 -12.92 2.66
CA SER A 17 12.60 -13.58 2.09
C SER A 17 11.63 -12.54 1.56
N GLU A 18 11.38 -12.56 0.25
CA GLU A 18 10.45 -11.64 -0.40
C GLU A 18 9.03 -11.79 0.15
N ARG A 19 8.58 -13.02 0.41
CA ARG A 19 7.27 -13.29 1.00
C ARG A 19 7.13 -12.65 2.38
N MET A 20 8.15 -12.76 3.23
CA MET A 20 8.13 -12.12 4.55
C MET A 20 8.25 -10.61 4.48
N ALA A 21 9.10 -10.10 3.61
CA ALA A 21 9.19 -8.68 3.37
C ALA A 21 7.84 -8.09 2.92
N LEU A 22 7.07 -8.85 2.14
CA LEU A 22 5.80 -8.41 1.58
C LEU A 22 4.72 -8.39 2.65
N VAL A 23 4.58 -9.47 3.43
CA VAL A 23 3.64 -9.57 4.54
C VAL A 23 3.93 -8.49 5.58
N VAL A 24 5.19 -8.34 6.02
CA VAL A 24 5.54 -7.42 7.10
C VAL A 24 5.38 -5.96 6.66
N SER A 25 5.86 -5.61 5.47
CA SER A 25 5.73 -4.23 4.97
C SER A 25 4.26 -3.85 4.70
N SER A 26 3.43 -4.78 4.21
CA SER A 26 1.98 -4.58 4.03
C SER A 26 1.25 -4.49 5.38
N GLY A 27 1.65 -5.31 6.36
CA GLY A 27 1.16 -5.26 7.74
C GLY A 27 1.43 -3.93 8.41
N LEU A 28 2.67 -3.45 8.35
CA LEU A 28 3.04 -2.14 8.91
C LEU A 28 2.35 -0.98 8.19
N PHE A 29 2.17 -1.08 6.87
CA PHE A 29 1.37 -0.10 6.13
C PHE A 29 -0.08 -0.08 6.60
N ALA A 30 -0.69 -1.24 6.81
CA ALA A 30 -2.05 -1.36 7.34
C ALA A 30 -2.19 -0.78 8.75
N LEU A 31 -1.25 -1.11 9.64
CA LEU A 31 -1.22 -0.59 11.00
C LEU A 31 -1.05 0.93 11.04
N ALA A 32 -0.27 1.50 10.12
CA ALA A 32 -0.11 2.96 10.02
C ALA A 32 -1.40 3.69 9.58
N HIS A 33 -2.34 2.97 8.97
CA HIS A 33 -3.65 3.50 8.55
C HIS A 33 -4.79 2.93 9.40
N TYR A 34 -4.48 2.21 10.47
CA TYR A 34 -5.49 1.57 11.30
C TYR A 34 -6.24 2.62 12.13
N GLN A 35 -7.54 2.74 11.86
CA GLN A 35 -8.43 3.69 12.52
C GLN A 35 -9.40 2.98 13.49
N LEU A 36 -8.94 1.94 14.18
CA LEU A 36 -9.76 1.07 15.05
C LEU A 36 -10.89 0.32 14.31
N ASP A 37 -10.79 0.22 12.98
CA ASP A 37 -11.72 -0.52 12.14
C ASP A 37 -10.99 -1.70 11.46
N MET A 38 -11.51 -2.91 11.71
CA MET A 38 -10.95 -4.15 11.16
C MET A 38 -11.12 -4.23 9.64
N SER A 39 -12.18 -3.65 9.10
CA SER A 39 -12.40 -3.63 7.65
C SER A 39 -11.34 -2.75 6.97
N ALA A 40 -11.07 -1.57 7.53
CA ALA A 40 -9.99 -0.70 7.10
C ALA A 40 -8.62 -1.38 7.21
N LEU A 41 -8.36 -2.13 8.29
CA LEU A 41 -7.10 -2.87 8.46
C LEU A 41 -6.87 -3.86 7.31
N VAL A 42 -7.87 -4.68 7.00
CA VAL A 42 -7.79 -5.66 5.91
C VAL A 42 -7.63 -4.96 4.56
N PHE A 43 -8.39 -3.89 4.33
CA PHE A 43 -8.30 -3.09 3.13
C PHE A 43 -6.90 -2.51 2.90
N TYR A 44 -6.31 -1.89 3.91
CA TYR A 44 -4.97 -1.32 3.78
C TYR A 44 -3.89 -2.40 3.66
N PHE A 45 -4.06 -3.56 4.29
CA PHE A 45 -3.15 -4.69 4.11
C PHE A 45 -3.14 -5.16 2.66
N ILE A 46 -4.32 -5.43 2.09
CA ILE A 46 -4.47 -5.86 0.69
C ILE A 46 -3.96 -4.77 -0.27
N SER A 47 -4.28 -3.51 0.00
CA SER A 47 -3.80 -2.37 -0.81
C SER A 47 -2.28 -2.26 -0.79
N GLY A 48 -1.66 -2.40 0.39
CA GLY A 48 -0.21 -2.43 0.55
C GLY A 48 0.43 -3.57 -0.25
N TRP A 49 -0.17 -4.75 -0.19
CA TRP A 49 0.24 -5.93 -0.94
C TRP A 49 0.19 -5.69 -2.46
N ILE A 50 -0.96 -5.23 -2.98
CA ILE A 50 -1.16 -4.98 -4.42
C ILE A 50 -0.15 -3.94 -4.92
N LEU A 51 -0.01 -2.82 -4.21
CA LEU A 51 0.89 -1.75 -4.62
C LEU A 51 2.35 -2.20 -4.65
N LEU A 52 2.75 -3.02 -3.67
CA LEU A 52 4.10 -3.56 -3.59
C LEU A 52 4.33 -4.66 -4.64
N SER A 53 3.37 -5.56 -4.86
CA SER A 53 3.41 -6.52 -5.96
C SER A 53 3.49 -5.81 -7.31
N ALA A 54 2.75 -4.71 -7.51
CA ALA A 54 2.84 -3.92 -8.73
C ALA A 54 4.23 -3.29 -8.94
N ARG A 55 4.95 -2.94 -7.86
CA ARG A 55 6.36 -2.53 -7.95
C ARG A 55 7.24 -3.69 -8.41
N LEU A 56 7.05 -4.88 -7.84
CA LEU A 56 7.87 -6.05 -8.11
C LEU A 56 7.65 -6.58 -9.53
N THR A 57 6.39 -6.59 -10.01
CA THR A 57 6.02 -7.09 -11.35
C THR A 57 6.17 -6.02 -12.43
N GLY A 58 5.75 -4.78 -12.16
CA GLY A 58 5.77 -3.65 -13.10
C GLY A 58 7.09 -2.87 -13.14
N GLY A 59 8.07 -3.26 -12.32
CA GLY A 59 9.47 -2.89 -12.48
C GLY A 59 9.91 -1.54 -11.91
N THR A 60 9.02 -0.66 -11.45
CA THR A 60 9.45 0.64 -10.89
C THR A 60 8.70 1.08 -9.63
N LEU A 61 9.41 1.79 -8.76
CA LEU A 61 8.80 2.49 -7.61
C LEU A 61 7.79 3.55 -8.08
N ALA A 62 8.06 4.20 -9.21
CA ALA A 62 7.20 5.23 -9.79
C ALA A 62 5.82 4.68 -10.15
N PHE A 63 5.74 3.48 -10.74
CA PHE A 63 4.46 2.86 -11.08
C PHE A 63 3.60 2.57 -9.85
N SER A 64 4.20 2.05 -8.77
CA SER A 64 3.50 1.84 -7.51
C SER A 64 3.03 3.15 -6.85
N ILE A 65 3.80 4.24 -7.00
CA ILE A 65 3.38 5.58 -6.56
C ILE A 65 2.19 6.07 -7.39
N PHE A 66 2.25 5.90 -8.70
CA PHE A 66 1.17 6.29 -9.62
C PHE A 66 -0.14 5.55 -9.30
N LEU A 67 -0.09 4.23 -9.08
CA LEU A 67 -1.28 3.45 -8.70
C LEU A 67 -1.87 3.91 -7.36
N HIS A 68 -1.01 4.23 -6.38
CA HIS A 68 -1.48 4.77 -5.11
C HIS A 68 -2.13 6.15 -5.26
N PHE A 69 -1.56 7.02 -6.10
CA PHE A 69 -2.18 8.30 -6.45
C PHE A 69 -3.53 8.10 -7.13
N LEU A 70 -3.61 7.22 -8.13
CA LEU A 70 -4.84 6.94 -8.88
C LEU A 70 -5.95 6.44 -7.95
N HIS A 71 -5.60 5.57 -7.00
CA HIS A 71 -6.53 5.09 -5.99
C HIS A 71 -7.09 6.24 -5.12
N ASN A 72 -6.23 7.10 -4.57
CA ASN A 72 -6.66 8.24 -3.77
C ASN A 72 -7.48 9.24 -4.60
N PHE A 73 -7.12 9.43 -5.86
CA PHE A 73 -7.84 10.30 -6.79
C PHE A 73 -9.28 9.79 -7.02
N ALA A 74 -9.44 8.48 -7.21
CA ALA A 74 -10.76 7.86 -7.37
C ALA A 74 -11.64 8.05 -6.11
N LEU A 75 -11.09 7.81 -4.91
CA LEU A 75 -11.81 8.05 -3.65
C LEU A 75 -12.21 9.52 -3.47
N THR A 76 -11.32 10.43 -3.85
CA THR A 76 -11.60 11.87 -3.81
C THR A 76 -12.74 12.22 -4.76
N LEU A 77 -12.72 11.70 -5.99
CA LEU A 77 -13.77 11.93 -6.98
C LEU A 77 -15.12 11.39 -6.51
N GLU A 78 -15.15 10.17 -5.97
CA GLU A 78 -16.35 9.56 -5.39
C GLU A 78 -16.93 10.44 -4.27
N THR A 79 -16.07 10.92 -3.37
CA THR A 79 -16.46 11.83 -2.29
C THR A 79 -17.07 13.12 -2.83
N PHE A 80 -16.44 13.74 -3.84
CA PHE A 80 -16.98 14.94 -4.48
C PHE A 80 -18.36 14.70 -5.10
N VAL A 81 -18.52 13.59 -5.83
CA VAL A 81 -19.82 13.25 -6.44
C VAL A 81 -20.90 13.12 -5.37
N MET A 82 -20.63 12.38 -4.29
CA MET A 82 -21.58 12.20 -3.19
C MET A 82 -21.95 13.52 -2.48
N MET A 83 -21.04 14.49 -2.40
CA MET A 83 -21.30 15.79 -1.77
C MET A 83 -22.08 16.77 -2.66
N THR A 84 -22.16 16.51 -3.96
CA THR A 84 -22.85 17.38 -4.94
C THR A 84 -24.24 16.87 -5.36
N GLN A 85 -24.65 15.72 -4.82
CA GLN A 85 -25.99 15.15 -4.95
C GLN A 85 -26.88 15.57 -3.79
#